data_AF-A0A2D7BYV2-F1
#
_entry.id   AF-A0A2D7BYV2-F1
#
_cell.length_a   1.000
_cell.length_b   1.000
_cell.length_c   1.000
_cell.angle_alpha   90.00
_cell.angle_beta   90.00
_cell.angle_gamma   90.00
#
_symmetry.space_group_name_H-M   'P 1'
#
loop_
_entity.id
_entity.type
_entity.pdbx_description
1 polymer ?
#
loop_
_entity_poly.entity_id
_entity_poly.type
_entity_poly.pdbx_seq_one_letter_code
_entity_poly.pdbx_strand_id
1 'polypeptide(L)' 'MRRGRPRPISTEPSPCIKVCEFKKGAEECKGCYRTIDEIRDWIIMTDEEKRAIKEKIHERRNARW' A
#
# COMPACT_ATOMS: atom_id res chain seq x y z
N MET A 1 -20.48 -15.53 11.92
CA MET A 1 -20.65 -15.22 10.48
C MET A 1 -19.91 -13.92 10.15
N ARG A 2 -18.80 -13.97 9.39
CA ARG A 2 -18.22 -12.73 8.83
C ARG A 2 -19.03 -12.38 7.59
N ARG A 3 -19.83 -11.31 7.63
CA ARG A 3 -20.46 -10.75 6.42
C ARG A 3 -19.35 -10.14 5.57
N GLY A 4 -18.71 -10.97 4.75
CA GLY A 4 -17.65 -10.55 3.85
C GLY A 4 -18.26 -9.84 2.64
N ARG A 5 -18.21 -8.50 2.63
CA ARG A 5 -18.42 -7.75 1.39
C ARG A 5 -17.45 -8.30 0.34
N PRO A 6 -17.90 -8.60 -0.90
CA PRO A 6 -17.00 -9.04 -1.94
C PRO A 6 -15.94 -7.95 -2.18
N ARG A 7 -14.67 -8.36 -2.19
CA ARG A 7 -13.56 -7.44 -2.47
C ARG A 7 -13.68 -6.94 -3.90
N PRO A 8 -13.54 -5.63 -4.17
CA PRO A 8 -13.54 -5.13 -5.53
C PRO A 8 -12.39 -5.77 -6.32
N ILE A 9 -12.70 -6.28 -7.53
CA ILE A 9 -11.68 -6.74 -8.47
C ILE A 9 -10.76 -5.56 -8.79
N SER A 10 -9.52 -5.64 -8.36
CA SER A 10 -8.53 -4.57 -8.53
C SER A 10 -7.54 -5.00 -9.59
N THR A 11 -7.32 -4.16 -10.61
CA THR A 11 -6.34 -4.44 -11.66
C THR A 11 -4.94 -3.96 -11.24
N GLU A 12 -4.88 -2.99 -10.33
CA GLU A 12 -3.64 -2.44 -9.80
C GLU A 12 -2.86 -3.47 -8.93
N PRO A 13 -1.70 -3.99 -9.39
CA PRO A 13 -0.94 -4.98 -8.63
C PRO A 13 -0.37 -4.37 -7.36
N SER A 14 -0.34 -5.16 -6.28
CA SER A 14 0.20 -4.71 -5.01
C SER A 14 1.70 -4.45 -5.14
N PRO A 15 2.21 -3.27 -4.76
CA PRO A 15 3.65 -2.93 -4.85
C PRO A 15 4.48 -3.60 -3.73
N CYS A 16 3.96 -4.67 -3.14
CA CYS A 16 4.60 -5.38 -2.03
C CYS A 16 5.66 -6.34 -2.56
N ILE A 17 6.92 -6.10 -2.19
CA ILE A 17 8.05 -6.98 -2.51
C ILE A 17 8.23 -8.12 -1.50
N LYS A 18 7.21 -8.41 -0.67
CA LYS A 18 7.24 -9.38 0.43
C LYS A 18 8.31 -9.12 1.50
N VAL A 19 8.84 -7.90 1.55
CA VAL A 19 9.72 -7.43 2.62
C VAL A 19 8.91 -6.52 3.53
N CYS A 20 8.74 -6.92 4.78
CA CYS A 20 8.02 -6.17 5.81
C CYS A 20 9.03 -5.68 6.84
N GLU A 21 9.75 -4.59 6.52
CA GLU A 21 10.74 -3.98 7.41
C GLU A 21 10.35 -2.52 7.67
N PHE A 22 10.08 -2.17 8.93
CA PHE A 22 9.82 -0.81 9.35
C PHE A 22 11.04 -0.34 10.16
N LYS A 23 11.59 0.82 9.80
CA LYS A 23 12.64 1.45 10.62
C LYS A 23 12.03 1.90 11.96
N LYS A 24 12.78 1.89 13.05
CA LYS A 24 12.30 2.47 14.33
C LYS A 24 11.87 3.92 14.11
N GLY A 25 10.59 4.20 14.35
CA GLY A 25 9.97 5.51 14.15
C GLY A 25 9.52 5.82 12.72
N ALA A 26 9.65 4.88 11.77
CA ALA A 26 9.08 5.04 10.43
C ALA A 26 7.66 4.50 10.39
N GLU A 27 6.75 5.31 9.88
CA GLU A 27 5.36 4.93 9.62
C GLU A 27 5.21 4.18 8.29
N GLU A 28 6.30 4.07 7.52
CA GLU A 28 6.38 3.52 6.18
C GLU A 28 7.25 2.25 6.15
N CYS A 29 6.85 1.27 5.35
CA CYS A 29 7.64 0.07 5.09
C CYS A 29 8.85 0.42 4.20
N LYS A 30 10.06 0.01 4.59
CA LYS A 30 11.29 0.22 3.81
C LYS A 30 11.28 -0.50 2.45
N GLY A 31 10.53 -1.59 2.33
CA GLY A 31 10.45 -2.38 1.10
C GLY A 31 9.50 -1.77 0.07
N CYS A 32 8.24 -1.54 0.47
CA CYS A 32 7.20 -1.06 -0.44
C CYS A 32 6.82 0.42 -0.27
N TYR A 33 7.43 1.13 0.70
CA TYR A 33 7.21 2.55 1.02
C TYR A 33 5.74 2.92 1.30
N ARG A 34 4.96 1.92 1.72
CA ARG A 34 3.56 2.08 2.15
C ARG A 34 3.47 2.26 3.64
N THR A 35 2.51 3.07 4.06
CA THR A 35 2.15 3.16 5.47
C THR A 35 1.31 1.98 5.90
N ILE A 36 1.27 1.73 7.21
CA ILE A 36 0.45 0.67 7.81
C ILE A 36 -1.04 0.87 7.50
N ASP A 37 -1.49 2.12 7.48
CA ASP A 37 -2.86 2.50 7.14
C ASP A 37 -3.19 2.15 5.68
N GLU A 38 -2.32 2.55 4.75
CA GLU A 38 -2.47 2.20 3.33
C GLU A 38 -2.48 0.67 3.11
N ILE A 39 -1.69 -0.10 3.86
CA ILE A 39 -1.68 -1.57 3.79
C ILE A 39 -3.01 -2.16 4.26
N ARG A 40 -3.60 -1.62 5.35
CA ARG A 40 -4.90 -2.05 5.88
C ARG A 40 -6.02 -1.76 4.89
N ASP A 41 -6.04 -0.56 4.32
CA ASP A 41 -7.13 -0.11 3.46
C ASP A 41 -7.00 -0.60 2.01
N TRP A 42 -5.81 -1.07 1.58
CA TRP A 42 -5.60 -1.58 0.22
C TRP A 42 -6.61 -2.65 -0.22
N ILE A 43 -7.13 -3.46 0.72
CA ILE A 43 -8.06 -4.54 0.39
C ILE A 43 -9.48 -4.06 0.06
N ILE A 44 -9.83 -2.84 0.49
CA ILE A 44 -11.14 -2.21 0.29
C ILE A 44 -11.10 -1.04 -0.70
N MET A 45 -9.92 -0.50 -0.99
CA MET A 45 -9.70 0.59 -1.94
C MET A 45 -10.09 0.24 -3.39
N THR A 46 -10.53 1.25 -4.13
CA THR A 46 -10.78 1.19 -5.58
C THR A 46 -9.47 1.25 -6.37
N ASP A 47 -9.52 0.95 -7.67
CA ASP A 47 -8.33 1.02 -8.55
C ASP A 47 -7.72 2.43 -8.58
N GLU A 48 -8.56 3.47 -8.58
CA GLU A 48 -8.14 4.88 -8.56
C GLU A 48 -7.37 5.23 -7.28
N GLU A 49 -7.87 4.80 -6.12
CA GLU A 49 -7.19 5.00 -4.84
C GLU A 49 -5.85 4.25 -4.80
N LYS A 50 -5.82 3.03 -5.35
CA LYS A 50 -4.61 2.22 -5.44
C LYS A 50 -3.56 2.87 -6.33
N ARG A 51 -3.98 3.48 -7.43
CA ARG A 51 -3.11 4.24 -8.33
C ARG A 51 -2.51 5.44 -7.62
N ALA A 52 -3.34 6.24 -6.96
CA ALA A 52 -2.90 7.40 -6.20
C ALA A 52 -1.86 7.03 -5.12
N ILE A 53 -2.07 5.90 -4.42
CA ILE A 53 -1.08 5.39 -3.46
C ILE A 53 0.21 4.95 -4.16
N LYS A 54 0.14 4.30 -5.32
CA LYS A 54 1.34 3.91 -6.08
C LYS A 54 2.15 5.12 -6.54
N GLU A 55 1.49 6.21 -6.93
CA GLU A 55 2.16 7.48 -7.24
C GLU A 55 2.84 8.07 -6.01
N LYS A 56 2.15 8.13 -4.86
CA LYS A 56 2.75 8.56 -3.59
C LYS A 56 3.95 7.71 -3.18
N ILE A 57 3.88 6.39 -3.33
CA ILE A 57 5.01 5.47 -3.11
C ILE A 57 6.19 5.82 -4.00
N HIS A 58 5.93 6.08 -5.29
CA HIS A 58 6.97 6.43 -6.25
C HIS A 58 7.63 7.76 -5.85
N GLU A 59 6.84 8.76 -5.46
CA GLU A 59 7.35 10.04 -4.98
C GLU A 59 8.20 9.87 -3.70
N ARG A 60 7.71 9.12 -2.71
CA ARG A 60 8.45 8.80 -1.46
C ARG A 60 9.75 8.04 -1.73
N ARG A 61 9.74 7.14 -2.71
CA ARG A 61 10.92 6.38 -3.13
C ARG A 61 11.95 7.29 -3.80
N ASN A 62 11.51 8.20 -4.67
CA ASN A 62 12.38 9.13 -5.38
C ASN A 62 12.92 10.25 -4.49
N ALA A 63 12.15 10.75 -3.52
CA ALA A 63 12.58 11.81 -2.60
C ALA A 63 13.69 11.38 -1.63
N ARG A 64 14.00 10.07 -1.55
CA ARG A 64 15.05 9.50 -0.69
C ARG A 64 16.30 9.07 -1.47
N TRP A 65 16.38 9.37 -2.76
CA TRP A 65 17.59 9.23 -3.58
C TRP A 65 18.18 10.63 -3.84
#